data_AF-A0A1Q4V9C5-F1
#
_entry.id   AF-A0A1Q4V9C5-F1
#
_cell.length_a   1.000
_cell.length_b   1.000
_cell.length_c   1.000
_cell.angle_alpha   90.00
_cell.angle_beta   90.00
_cell.angle_gamma   90.00
#
_symmetry.space_group_name_H-M   'P 1'
#
loop_
_entity.id
_entity.type
_entity.pdbx_description
1 polymer ?
#
loop_
_entity_poly.entity_id
_entity_poly.type
_entity_poly.pdbx_seq_one_letter_code
_entity_poly.pdbx_strand_id
1 'polypeptide(L)'
;MPEEFSGIGFDSDSYLNYLLDKSSEPPFPPHGIPALSLLEEDRERQSLIYFVLRSVASLGSAADEASVERHRTWRRTALDRALRLYWWTNQGHPLPLPTWAEETVVHVRDHLRPAFPQVDDIEVVVTYDPRLYVRAHHATRQIRLSLVTRQLWHTIDLFLWNAVSVRQQLIGTTGSNAALPNPSYDSLLPFLLPLYRNVRWDQTPMMRVRSELAGGGAVNAARIQMTFMIAHEFAHLLLHEEGRSGPELEAEADRFAYDALFRNPAENVTIGDIWMAIRWLFEILAVEKLLAWRLAGEEGTFAVTGPPRQTLIHPFVRSAGPSSTDVVLGGAGLYVIQSIRRQLAASSAKAVRESAARWESTLTSEHAGRPTSHTLHMFPRPVPEA
;
A
#
# COMPACT_ATOMS: atom_id res chain seq x y z
N MET A 1 13.12 3.90 -23.92
CA MET A 1 12.07 2.86 -23.89
C MET A 1 12.20 2.15 -22.55
N PRO A 2 11.19 2.11 -21.67
CA PRO A 2 11.29 1.32 -20.44
C PRO A 2 11.42 -0.16 -20.81
N GLU A 3 12.48 -0.83 -20.37
CA GLU A 3 12.62 -2.28 -20.56
C GLU A 3 11.52 -3.02 -19.79
N GLU A 4 10.93 -4.06 -20.40
CA GLU A 4 9.97 -4.91 -19.70
C GLU A 4 10.69 -5.68 -18.59
N PHE A 5 10.15 -5.64 -17.38
CA PHE A 5 10.76 -6.35 -16.26
C PHE A 5 10.52 -7.86 -16.41
N SER A 6 11.60 -8.63 -16.53
CA SER A 6 11.58 -10.09 -16.79
C SER A 6 11.96 -10.93 -15.57
N GLY A 7 12.32 -10.31 -14.45
CA GLY A 7 12.86 -11.00 -13.28
C GLY A 7 11.92 -11.10 -12.07
N ILE A 8 12.53 -11.43 -10.94
CA ILE A 8 11.96 -11.23 -9.61
C ILE A 8 12.66 -10.02 -9.00
N GLY A 9 11.88 -9.07 -8.50
CA GLY A 9 12.37 -7.97 -7.68
C GLY A 9 12.09 -8.25 -6.22
N PHE A 10 13.01 -7.86 -5.33
CA PHE A 10 12.82 -7.94 -3.90
C PHE A 10 12.82 -6.52 -3.30
N ASP A 11 11.86 -6.29 -2.43
CA ASP A 11 11.66 -5.04 -1.71
C ASP A 11 12.38 -5.10 -0.36
N SER A 12 13.63 -4.61 -0.34
CA SER A 12 14.50 -4.60 0.83
C SER A 12 13.96 -3.76 1.99
N ASP A 13 13.13 -2.76 1.68
CA ASP A 13 12.59 -1.83 2.66
C ASP A 13 11.44 -2.46 3.47
N SER A 14 10.92 -3.61 3.01
CA SER A 14 9.88 -4.39 3.67
C SER A 14 10.42 -5.24 4.84
N TYR A 15 9.66 -6.27 5.22
CA TYR A 15 10.09 -7.32 6.13
C TYR A 15 11.23 -8.21 5.59
N LEU A 16 11.81 -7.92 4.41
CA LEU A 16 12.87 -8.75 3.82
C LEU A 16 14.06 -8.89 4.76
N ASN A 17 14.58 -7.78 5.28
CA ASN A 17 15.78 -7.79 6.12
C ASN A 17 15.51 -8.52 7.44
N TYR A 18 14.35 -8.30 8.06
CA TYR A 18 13.91 -9.06 9.22
C TYR A 18 13.89 -10.57 8.94
N LEU A 19 13.40 -10.98 7.75
CA LEU A 19 13.36 -12.38 7.35
C LEU A 19 14.75 -12.98 7.12
N LEU A 20 15.68 -12.21 6.57
CA LEU A 20 17.04 -12.65 6.32
C LEU A 20 17.83 -12.75 7.63
N ASP A 21 17.67 -11.80 8.54
CA ASP A 21 18.39 -11.75 9.82
C ASP A 21 17.95 -12.88 10.77
N LYS A 22 16.63 -13.07 10.91
CA LYS A 22 16.03 -14.16 11.72
C LYS A 22 16.15 -15.55 11.09
N SER A 23 16.71 -15.65 9.88
CA SER A 23 17.00 -16.95 9.26
C SER A 23 18.19 -17.67 9.88
N SER A 24 19.01 -16.95 10.66
CA SER A 24 20.21 -17.45 11.33
C SER A 24 19.96 -18.02 12.73
N GLU A 25 18.77 -17.80 13.31
CA GLU A 25 18.39 -18.36 14.61
C GLU A 25 18.10 -19.87 14.47
N PRO A 26 18.58 -20.71 15.41
CA PRO A 26 18.51 -22.16 15.28
C PRO A 26 17.06 -22.64 15.16
N PRO A 27 16.79 -23.68 14.34
CA PRO A 27 15.45 -24.22 14.20
C PRO A 27 14.99 -24.86 15.51
N PHE A 28 13.84 -24.46 16.05
CA PHE A 28 13.23 -25.14 17.20
C PHE A 28 11.70 -25.18 17.18
N PRO A 29 11.07 -26.28 17.64
CA PRO A 29 11.53 -27.67 17.66
C PRO A 29 11.09 -28.44 16.39
N PRO A 30 11.77 -29.57 16.08
CA PRO A 30 11.20 -30.60 15.22
C PRO A 30 10.01 -31.24 15.96
N HIS A 31 9.02 -31.70 15.20
CA HIS A 31 7.80 -32.38 15.65
C HIS A 31 6.62 -31.45 15.99
N GLY A 32 5.73 -31.35 15.02
CA GLY A 32 4.32 -31.02 15.23
C GLY A 32 4.10 -29.60 15.71
N ILE A 33 3.99 -28.65 14.77
CA ILE A 33 2.96 -27.61 14.95
C ILE A 33 1.70 -28.43 15.22
N PRO A 34 1.11 -28.38 16.43
CA PRO A 34 -0.09 -29.14 16.67
C PRO A 34 -1.06 -28.68 15.58
N ALA A 35 -1.78 -29.62 14.98
CA ALA A 35 -3.00 -29.28 14.27
C ALA A 35 -3.99 -28.74 15.33
N LEU A 36 -3.65 -27.62 15.96
CA LEU A 36 -4.59 -26.77 16.64
C LEU A 36 -5.66 -26.56 15.58
N SER A 37 -6.89 -26.93 15.91
CA SER A 37 -8.05 -26.37 15.25
C SER A 37 -7.93 -24.86 15.39
N LEU A 38 -7.17 -24.23 14.49
CA LEU A 38 -6.84 -22.82 14.56
C LEU A 38 -8.18 -22.11 14.59
N LEU A 39 -8.43 -21.37 15.67
CA LEU A 39 -9.57 -20.47 15.75
C LEU A 39 -9.53 -19.59 14.49
N GLU A 40 -10.69 -19.11 14.04
CA GLU A 40 -10.75 -18.30 12.81
C GLU A 40 -9.79 -17.09 12.89
N GLU A 41 -9.65 -16.49 14.07
CA GLU A 41 -8.69 -15.42 14.37
C GLU A 41 -7.22 -15.81 14.13
N ASP A 42 -6.83 -17.04 14.48
CA ASP A 42 -5.48 -17.54 14.29
C ASP A 42 -5.14 -17.71 12.82
N ARG A 43 -6.12 -18.22 12.05
CA ARG A 43 -5.98 -18.36 10.60
C ARG A 43 -5.86 -17.00 9.93
N GLU A 44 -6.56 -16.00 10.44
CA GLU A 44 -6.52 -14.65 9.91
C GLU A 44 -5.18 -13.95 10.21
N ARG A 45 -4.66 -14.06 11.43
CA ARG A 45 -3.32 -13.54 11.76
C ARG A 45 -2.23 -14.19 10.91
N GLN A 46 -2.30 -15.51 10.69
CA GLN A 46 -1.39 -16.20 9.79
C GLN A 46 -1.54 -15.73 8.34
N SER A 47 -2.77 -15.49 7.87
CA SER A 47 -3.05 -15.01 6.51
C SER A 47 -2.43 -13.63 6.28
N LEU A 48 -2.57 -12.72 7.25
CA LEU A 48 -1.99 -11.37 7.25
C LEU A 48 -0.46 -11.41 7.17
N ILE A 49 0.18 -12.19 8.04
CA ILE A 49 1.64 -12.32 8.05
C ILE A 49 2.10 -12.88 6.71
N TYR A 50 1.52 -14.00 6.26
CA TYR A 50 1.92 -14.60 4.99
C TYR A 50 1.73 -13.65 3.80
N PHE A 51 0.65 -12.87 3.78
CA PHE A 51 0.43 -11.85 2.76
C PHE A 51 1.56 -10.83 2.72
N VAL A 52 1.99 -10.29 3.86
CA VAL A 52 3.06 -9.30 3.88
C VAL A 52 4.39 -9.93 3.46
N LEU A 53 4.73 -11.11 3.99
CA LEU A 53 6.01 -11.76 3.68
C LEU A 53 6.10 -12.20 2.22
N ARG A 54 5.03 -12.74 1.64
CA ARG A 54 5.05 -13.17 0.23
C ARG A 54 5.16 -12.00 -0.73
N SER A 55 4.63 -10.85 -0.34
CA SER A 55 4.52 -9.67 -1.22
C SER A 55 5.77 -8.79 -1.24
N VAL A 56 6.79 -9.14 -0.44
CA VAL A 56 8.15 -8.63 -0.53
C VAL A 56 8.80 -8.94 -1.88
N ALA A 57 8.40 -10.03 -2.53
CA ALA A 57 8.86 -10.38 -3.86
C ALA A 57 7.80 -10.00 -4.89
N SER A 58 8.23 -9.36 -5.97
CA SER A 58 7.39 -9.01 -7.11
C SER A 58 7.88 -9.73 -8.37
N LEU A 59 6.93 -10.21 -9.18
CA LEU A 59 7.23 -10.89 -10.43
C LEU A 59 7.01 -9.96 -11.63
N GLY A 60 7.97 -9.94 -12.55
CA GLY A 60 7.86 -9.17 -13.78
C GLY A 60 6.79 -9.65 -14.75
N SER A 61 6.22 -8.71 -15.52
CA SER A 61 5.22 -9.00 -16.55
C SER A 61 5.79 -9.85 -17.69
N ALA A 62 7.09 -9.76 -17.93
CA ALA A 62 7.83 -10.54 -18.92
C ALA A 62 8.58 -11.74 -18.31
N ALA A 63 8.24 -12.12 -17.08
CA ALA A 63 8.94 -13.21 -16.39
C ALA A 63 8.88 -14.55 -17.12
N ASP A 64 10.05 -15.16 -17.28
CA ASP A 64 10.25 -16.49 -17.83
C ASP A 64 9.83 -17.60 -16.84
N GLU A 65 9.82 -18.84 -17.31
CA GLU A 65 9.43 -19.99 -16.48
C GLU A 65 10.36 -20.18 -15.27
N ALA A 66 11.65 -19.91 -15.44
CA ALA A 66 12.62 -19.97 -14.35
C ALA A 66 12.32 -18.95 -13.25
N SER A 67 11.96 -17.71 -13.61
CA SER A 67 11.54 -16.67 -12.67
C SER A 67 10.21 -17.01 -12.00
N VAL A 68 9.26 -17.58 -12.73
CA VAL A 68 8.00 -18.07 -12.13
C VAL A 68 8.28 -19.14 -11.07
N GLU A 69 9.17 -20.09 -11.34
CA GLU A 69 9.49 -21.17 -10.41
C GLU A 69 10.28 -20.68 -9.18
N ARG A 70 11.24 -19.76 -9.37
CA ARG A 70 11.89 -19.07 -8.25
C ARG A 70 10.88 -18.34 -7.37
N HIS A 71 9.89 -17.68 -7.97
CA HIS A 71 8.85 -16.97 -7.24
C HIS A 71 7.92 -17.92 -6.47
N ARG A 72 7.57 -19.10 -7.03
CA ARG A 72 6.85 -20.15 -6.30
C ARG A 72 7.65 -20.68 -5.12
N THR A 73 8.97 -20.84 -5.29
CA THR A 73 9.88 -21.26 -4.22
C THR A 73 9.96 -20.22 -3.10
N TRP A 74 10.04 -18.93 -3.45
CA TRP A 74 9.94 -17.83 -2.48
C TRP A 74 8.64 -17.91 -1.68
N ARG A 75 7.49 -18.09 -2.33
CA ARG A 75 6.19 -18.16 -1.63
C ARG A 75 6.11 -19.30 -0.62
N ARG A 76 6.65 -20.47 -0.96
CA ARG A 76 6.76 -21.59 0.00
C ARG A 76 7.62 -21.22 1.21
N THR A 77 8.73 -20.52 0.97
CA THR A 77 9.60 -19.99 2.02
C THR A 77 8.86 -18.97 2.89
N ALA A 78 8.15 -18.02 2.28
CA ALA A 78 7.36 -17.01 2.98
C ALA A 78 6.27 -17.63 3.87
N LEU A 79 5.64 -18.74 3.43
CA LEU A 79 4.65 -19.46 4.24
C LEU A 79 5.29 -20.08 5.49
N ASP A 80 6.41 -20.79 5.34
CA ASP A 80 7.15 -21.35 6.49
C ASP A 80 7.56 -20.24 7.47
N ARG A 81 8.06 -19.11 6.95
CA ARG A 81 8.43 -17.95 7.78
C ARG A 81 7.23 -17.30 8.47
N ALA A 82 6.08 -17.24 7.80
CA ALA A 82 4.87 -16.68 8.39
C ALA A 82 4.38 -17.49 9.59
N LEU A 83 4.42 -18.82 9.48
CA LEU A 83 4.08 -19.73 10.57
C LEU A 83 5.01 -19.54 11.78
N ARG A 84 6.31 -19.34 11.54
CA ARG A 84 7.29 -19.06 12.60
C ARG A 84 7.03 -17.72 13.29
N LEU A 85 6.84 -16.66 12.52
CA LEU A 85 6.58 -15.33 13.07
C LEU A 85 5.27 -15.31 13.86
N TYR A 86 4.23 -15.97 13.37
CA TYR A 86 2.97 -16.13 14.10
C TYR A 86 3.19 -16.81 15.45
N TRP A 87 3.92 -17.92 15.48
CA TRP A 87 4.22 -18.63 16.73
C TRP A 87 5.00 -17.76 17.72
N TRP A 88 6.02 -17.03 17.24
CA TRP A 88 6.78 -16.07 18.04
C TRP A 88 5.86 -15.02 18.67
N THR A 89 4.96 -14.43 17.89
CA THR A 89 4.03 -13.42 18.40
C THR A 89 3.01 -13.96 19.39
N ASN A 90 2.62 -15.23 19.24
CA ASN A 90 1.72 -15.90 20.19
C ASN A 90 2.37 -16.16 21.57
N GLN A 91 3.70 -16.05 21.67
CA GLN A 91 4.40 -16.13 22.96
C GLN A 91 4.45 -14.78 23.69
N GLY A 92 3.74 -13.78 23.18
CA GLY A 92 3.70 -12.43 23.76
C GLY A 92 4.81 -11.51 23.26
N HIS A 93 5.61 -11.95 22.28
CA HIS A 93 6.56 -11.06 21.62
C HIS A 93 5.83 -10.13 20.62
N PRO A 94 6.15 -8.82 20.58
CA PRO A 94 5.53 -7.91 19.65
C PRO A 94 5.94 -8.20 18.21
N LEU A 95 5.10 -7.78 17.26
CA LEU A 95 5.50 -7.71 15.86
C LEU A 95 6.64 -6.68 15.71
N PRO A 96 7.71 -7.01 15.00
CA PRO A 96 8.78 -6.06 14.72
C PRO A 96 8.27 -4.96 13.78
N LEU A 97 8.81 -3.76 13.91
CA LEU A 97 8.62 -2.74 12.89
C LEU A 97 9.35 -3.17 11.60
N PRO A 98 8.78 -2.92 10.42
CA PRO A 98 9.52 -3.07 9.17
C PRO A 98 10.59 -1.98 9.07
N THR A 99 11.71 -2.28 8.39
CA THR A 99 12.87 -1.39 8.23
C THR A 99 12.47 0.05 7.86
N TRP A 100 11.60 0.20 6.85
CA TRP A 100 11.14 1.52 6.42
C TRP A 100 10.47 2.32 7.55
N ALA A 101 9.71 1.67 8.44
CA ALA A 101 9.01 2.34 9.52
C ALA A 101 9.97 2.76 10.62
N GLU A 102 10.97 1.92 10.93
CA GLU A 102 12.04 2.26 11.87
C GLU A 102 12.81 3.50 11.39
N GLU A 103 13.26 3.49 10.13
CA GLU A 103 13.95 4.61 9.49
C GLU A 103 13.10 5.89 9.52
N THR A 104 11.83 5.78 9.10
CA THR A 104 10.89 6.91 9.11
C THR A 104 10.69 7.48 10.52
N VAL A 105 10.52 6.63 11.53
CA VAL A 105 10.28 7.08 12.90
C VAL A 105 11.50 7.78 13.48
N VAL A 106 12.70 7.24 13.25
CA VAL A 106 13.95 7.89 13.66
C VAL A 106 14.08 9.27 13.00
N HIS A 107 13.90 9.33 11.67
CA HIS A 107 14.00 10.56 10.91
C HIS A 107 13.01 11.65 11.36
N VAL A 108 11.74 11.27 11.54
CA VAL A 108 10.69 12.19 12.01
C VAL A 108 10.99 12.66 13.42
N ARG A 109 11.38 11.77 14.34
CA ARG A 109 11.75 12.17 15.71
C ARG A 109 12.93 13.13 15.73
N ASP A 110 13.99 12.84 14.97
CA ASP A 110 15.18 13.70 14.92
C ASP A 110 14.87 15.11 14.43
N HIS A 111 13.98 15.22 13.44
CA HIS A 111 13.50 16.52 12.96
C HIS A 111 12.67 17.28 14.01
N LEU A 112 11.84 16.57 14.77
CA LEU A 112 10.88 17.18 15.69
C LEU A 112 11.44 17.46 17.08
N ARG A 113 12.44 16.69 17.54
CA ARG A 113 13.00 16.76 18.88
C ARG A 113 13.39 18.17 19.34
N PRO A 114 13.95 19.07 18.50
CA PRO A 114 14.27 20.43 18.91
C PRO A 114 13.04 21.27 19.32
N ALA A 115 11.89 21.04 18.67
CA ALA A 115 10.65 21.77 18.94
C ALA A 115 9.71 21.02 19.91
N PHE A 116 9.78 19.68 19.92
CA PHE A 116 8.92 18.80 20.69
C PHE A 116 9.76 17.69 21.37
N PRO A 117 10.43 17.97 22.50
CA PRO A 117 11.27 16.99 23.19
C PRO A 117 10.51 15.70 23.60
N GLN A 118 9.21 15.79 23.86
CA GLN A 118 8.32 14.68 24.20
C GLN A 118 7.98 13.74 23.02
N VAL A 119 8.57 13.96 21.85
CA VAL A 119 8.35 13.11 20.66
C VAL A 119 8.90 11.69 20.86
N ASP A 120 9.94 11.54 21.69
CA ASP A 120 10.54 10.24 21.99
C ASP A 120 9.63 9.37 22.89
N ASP A 121 8.66 9.98 23.60
CA ASP A 121 7.65 9.27 24.41
C ASP A 121 6.52 8.66 23.57
N ILE A 122 6.45 8.96 22.28
CA ILE A 122 5.41 8.46 21.38
C ILE A 122 5.89 7.15 20.77
N GLU A 123 5.25 6.03 21.07
CA GLU A 123 5.62 4.72 20.56
C GLU A 123 4.93 4.42 19.23
N VAL A 124 5.65 3.83 18.25
CA VAL A 124 5.05 3.34 17.00
C VAL A 124 5.02 1.82 17.05
N VAL A 125 3.83 1.23 16.92
CA VAL A 125 3.62 -0.22 17.08
C VAL A 125 2.89 -0.82 15.89
N VAL A 126 3.24 -2.06 15.53
CA VAL A 126 2.56 -2.82 14.49
C VAL A 126 1.41 -3.63 15.08
N THR A 127 0.27 -3.65 14.39
CA THR A 127 -0.94 -4.35 14.79
C THR A 127 -1.49 -5.26 13.69
N TYR A 128 -2.31 -6.24 14.08
CA TYR A 128 -3.00 -7.13 13.15
C TYR A 128 -4.29 -6.53 12.58
N ASP A 129 -4.76 -5.38 13.05
CA ASP A 129 -6.02 -4.80 12.58
C ASP A 129 -5.86 -4.29 11.14
N PRO A 130 -6.45 -4.93 10.12
CA PRO A 130 -6.20 -4.61 8.73
C PRO A 130 -6.80 -3.23 8.36
N ARG A 131 -5.94 -2.29 7.96
CA ARG A 131 -6.36 -0.94 7.54
C ARG A 131 -5.36 -0.28 6.60
N LEU A 132 -5.83 0.72 5.85
CA LEU A 132 -5.01 1.53 4.95
C LEU A 132 -4.37 2.76 5.60
N TYR A 133 -4.71 3.08 6.84
CA TYR A 133 -4.23 4.30 7.49
C TYR A 133 -3.66 4.00 8.86
N VAL A 134 -2.75 4.87 9.27
CA VAL A 134 -2.15 4.86 10.60
C VAL A 134 -3.12 5.56 11.57
N ARG A 135 -3.07 5.25 12.88
CA ARG A 135 -3.87 5.96 13.88
C ARG A 135 -3.07 6.29 15.13
N ALA A 136 -3.20 7.52 15.60
CA ALA A 136 -2.83 7.95 16.93
C ALA A 136 -3.81 7.44 17.99
N HIS A 137 -3.27 7.05 19.14
CA HIS A 137 -3.98 6.66 20.34
C HIS A 137 -3.45 7.50 21.50
N HIS A 138 -4.15 8.60 21.82
CA HIS A 138 -3.73 9.58 22.81
C HIS A 138 -3.51 8.98 24.20
N ALA A 139 -4.47 8.19 24.69
CA ALA A 139 -4.40 7.56 26.02
C ALA A 139 -3.12 6.73 26.26
N THR A 140 -2.57 6.10 25.22
CA THR A 140 -1.36 5.27 25.32
C THR A 140 -0.14 5.92 24.65
N ARG A 141 -0.27 7.14 24.11
CA ARG A 141 0.73 7.82 23.28
C ARG A 141 1.31 6.92 22.18
N GLN A 142 0.45 6.14 21.53
CA GLN A 142 0.86 5.18 20.50
C GLN A 142 0.39 5.60 19.12
N ILE A 143 1.23 5.42 18.12
CA ILE A 143 0.88 5.42 16.71
C ILE A 143 0.78 3.95 16.29
N ARG A 144 -0.43 3.49 15.94
CA ARG A 144 -0.68 2.11 15.52
C ARG A 144 -0.67 2.00 14.01
N LEU A 145 0.30 1.25 13.51
CA LEU A 145 0.46 0.87 12.11
C LEU A 145 -0.12 -0.53 11.91
N SER A 146 -0.89 -0.75 10.85
CA SER A 146 -1.30 -2.12 10.51
C SER A 146 -0.23 -2.83 9.71
N LEU A 147 -0.06 -4.12 10.00
CA LEU A 147 0.92 -5.00 9.36
C LEU A 147 0.82 -4.92 7.82
N VAL A 148 -0.40 -4.80 7.28
CA VAL A 148 -0.66 -4.81 5.83
C VAL A 148 -0.63 -3.44 5.17
N THR A 149 -0.64 -2.35 5.93
CA THR A 149 -0.86 -0.99 5.38
C THR A 149 0.12 -0.68 4.26
N ARG A 150 1.43 -0.85 4.50
CA ARG A 150 2.45 -0.53 3.50
C ARG A 150 2.35 -1.42 2.26
N GLN A 151 2.05 -2.70 2.42
CA GLN A 151 1.93 -3.61 1.28
C GLN A 151 0.74 -3.28 0.40
N LEU A 152 -0.38 -2.85 1.00
CA LEU A 152 -1.54 -2.37 0.26
C LEU A 152 -1.19 -1.10 -0.52
N TRP A 153 -0.54 -0.11 0.12
CA TRP A 153 -0.09 1.11 -0.57
C TRP A 153 0.84 0.79 -1.73
N HIS A 154 1.88 -0.03 -1.51
CA HIS A 154 2.75 -0.50 -2.58
C HIS A 154 1.98 -1.16 -3.73
N THR A 155 0.96 -1.96 -3.43
CA THR A 155 0.15 -2.65 -4.46
C THR A 155 -0.70 -1.66 -5.26
N ILE A 156 -1.31 -0.66 -4.60
CA ILE A 156 -2.11 0.38 -5.26
C ILE A 156 -1.20 1.33 -6.03
N ASP A 157 -0.03 1.69 -5.51
CA ASP A 157 0.93 2.52 -6.25
C ASP A 157 1.50 1.77 -7.44
N LEU A 158 1.76 0.46 -7.32
CA LEU A 158 2.17 -0.38 -8.45
C LEU A 158 1.08 -0.44 -9.53
N PHE A 159 -0.20 -0.41 -9.14
CA PHE A 159 -1.31 -0.28 -10.08
C PHE A 159 -1.19 1.01 -10.91
N LEU A 160 -0.97 2.14 -10.23
CA LEU A 160 -0.84 3.45 -10.89
C LEU A 160 0.44 3.55 -11.73
N TRP A 161 1.57 3.10 -11.20
CA TRP A 161 2.87 3.14 -11.87
C TRP A 161 2.98 2.19 -13.07
N ASN A 162 2.26 1.06 -13.05
CA ASN A 162 2.08 0.23 -14.24
C ASN A 162 1.36 1.01 -15.35
N ALA A 163 0.36 1.82 -15.02
CA ALA A 163 -0.32 2.69 -15.98
C ALA A 163 0.58 3.84 -16.46
N VAL A 164 1.38 4.44 -15.57
CA VAL A 164 2.41 5.43 -15.95
C VAL A 164 3.39 4.83 -16.95
N SER A 165 3.85 3.59 -16.72
CA SER A 165 4.75 2.88 -17.64
C SER A 165 4.10 2.62 -19.00
N VAL A 166 2.83 2.22 -19.03
CA VAL A 166 2.05 2.11 -20.28
C VAL A 166 2.02 3.44 -21.01
N ARG A 167 1.73 4.54 -20.29
CA ARG A 167 1.67 5.88 -20.87
C ARG A 167 3.00 6.29 -21.51
N GLN A 168 4.11 6.09 -20.82
CA GLN A 168 5.43 6.41 -21.35
C GLN A 168 5.76 5.61 -22.62
N GLN A 169 5.43 4.32 -22.63
CA GLN A 169 5.58 3.49 -23.82
C GLN A 169 4.74 4.01 -24.99
N LEU A 170 3.48 4.33 -24.74
CA LEU A 170 2.56 4.86 -25.75
C LEU A 170 3.00 6.23 -26.30
N ILE A 171 3.52 7.12 -25.46
CA ILE A 171 4.07 8.41 -25.91
C ILE A 171 5.24 8.18 -26.88
N GLY A 172 6.09 7.19 -26.58
CA GLY A 172 7.23 6.83 -27.43
C GLY A 172 6.84 6.23 -28.79
N THR A 173 5.67 5.58 -28.90
CA THR A 173 5.25 4.88 -30.13
C THR A 173 4.19 5.62 -30.94
N THR A 174 3.20 6.24 -30.27
CA THR A 174 1.99 6.81 -30.89
C THR A 174 1.86 8.32 -30.68
N GLY A 175 2.86 8.94 -30.03
CA GLY A 175 2.88 10.36 -29.74
C GLY A 175 2.10 10.76 -28.48
N SER A 176 2.12 12.05 -28.17
CA SER A 176 1.64 12.59 -26.90
C SER A 176 0.13 12.41 -26.64
N ASN A 177 -0.69 12.09 -27.64
CA ASN A 177 -2.16 12.00 -27.49
C ASN A 177 -2.69 10.59 -27.17
N ALA A 178 -1.83 9.59 -26.98
CA ALA A 178 -2.27 8.22 -26.75
C ALA A 178 -3.14 8.07 -25.48
N ALA A 179 -4.36 7.57 -25.64
CA ALA A 179 -5.26 7.34 -24.52
C ALA A 179 -4.78 6.16 -23.65
N LEU A 180 -4.86 6.32 -22.33
CA LEU A 180 -4.68 5.20 -21.42
C LEU A 180 -5.90 4.26 -21.49
N PRO A 181 -5.71 2.94 -21.32
CA PRO A 181 -6.83 2.02 -21.15
C PRO A 181 -7.75 2.51 -20.02
N ASN A 182 -9.06 2.44 -20.20
CA ASN A 182 -10.04 2.83 -19.17
C ASN A 182 -9.93 1.89 -17.96
N PRO A 183 -9.38 2.35 -16.81
CA PRO A 183 -9.18 1.49 -15.66
C PRO A 183 -10.52 1.28 -14.94
N SER A 184 -10.81 0.06 -14.50
CA SER A 184 -12.04 -0.26 -13.73
C SER A 184 -11.75 -0.35 -12.24
N TYR A 185 -12.70 0.07 -11.39
CA TYR A 185 -12.62 -0.17 -9.95
C TYR A 185 -12.56 -1.66 -9.61
N ASP A 186 -13.11 -2.51 -10.47
CA ASP A 186 -13.04 -3.98 -10.34
C ASP A 186 -11.61 -4.51 -10.32
N SER A 187 -10.65 -3.76 -10.87
CA SER A 187 -9.23 -4.14 -10.86
C SER A 187 -8.56 -3.91 -9.51
N LEU A 188 -9.12 -3.04 -8.66
CA LEU A 188 -8.61 -2.80 -7.30
C LEU A 188 -9.32 -3.66 -6.24
N LEU A 189 -10.56 -4.09 -6.51
CA LEU A 189 -11.36 -4.88 -5.57
C LEU A 189 -10.62 -6.08 -4.96
N PRO A 190 -9.90 -6.94 -5.72
CA PRO A 190 -9.23 -8.10 -5.13
C PRO A 190 -8.22 -7.78 -4.03
N PHE A 191 -7.68 -6.56 -4.01
CA PHE A 191 -6.69 -6.11 -3.05
C PHE A 191 -7.32 -5.36 -1.87
N LEU A 192 -8.48 -4.71 -2.08
CA LEU A 192 -9.17 -3.92 -1.07
C LEU A 192 -10.27 -4.67 -0.33
N LEU A 193 -10.87 -5.70 -0.94
CA LEU A 193 -11.97 -6.46 -0.34
C LEU A 193 -11.66 -7.08 1.04
N PRO A 194 -10.46 -7.63 1.30
CA PRO A 194 -10.11 -8.14 2.63
C PRO A 194 -10.21 -7.11 3.77
N LEU A 195 -10.22 -5.80 3.46
CA LEU A 195 -10.44 -4.75 4.45
C LEU A 195 -11.89 -4.66 4.93
N TYR A 196 -12.86 -5.16 4.15
CA TYR A 196 -14.30 -4.93 4.38
C TYR A 196 -15.14 -6.20 4.42
N ARG A 197 -14.57 -7.35 4.03
CA ARG A 197 -15.25 -8.63 3.90
C ARG A 197 -14.41 -9.73 4.53
N ASN A 198 -15.03 -10.88 4.80
CA ASN A 198 -14.33 -12.05 5.32
C ASN A 198 -13.58 -12.80 4.21
N VAL A 199 -12.66 -12.09 3.54
CA VAL A 199 -11.77 -12.64 2.52
C VAL A 199 -10.37 -12.73 3.13
N ARG A 200 -9.78 -13.92 3.12
CA ARG A 200 -8.48 -14.14 3.75
C ARG A 200 -7.36 -13.48 2.95
N TRP A 201 -6.39 -12.90 3.65
CA TRP A 201 -5.27 -12.18 3.02
C TRP A 201 -4.34 -13.07 2.19
N ASP A 202 -4.26 -14.36 2.50
CA ASP A 202 -3.48 -15.33 1.74
C ASP A 202 -4.08 -15.63 0.34
N GLN A 203 -5.35 -15.29 0.13
CA GLN A 203 -6.05 -15.46 -1.15
C GLN A 203 -5.87 -14.27 -2.09
N THR A 204 -5.41 -13.12 -1.60
CA THR A 204 -5.25 -11.93 -2.44
C THR A 204 -4.27 -12.17 -3.60
N PRO A 205 -4.56 -11.69 -4.81
CA PRO A 205 -3.68 -11.87 -5.95
C PRO A 205 -2.37 -11.07 -5.76
N MET A 206 -1.35 -11.40 -6.55
CA MET A 206 -0.13 -10.59 -6.64
C MET A 206 -0.13 -9.81 -7.95
N MET A 207 0.21 -8.53 -7.89
CA MET A 207 0.32 -7.70 -9.07
C MET A 207 1.68 -7.89 -9.74
N ARG A 208 1.70 -8.01 -11.06
CA ARG A 208 2.98 -8.05 -11.80
C ARG A 208 3.55 -6.65 -11.98
N VAL A 209 4.88 -6.58 -11.96
CA VAL A 209 5.63 -5.35 -12.24
C VAL A 209 5.89 -5.25 -13.74
N ARG A 210 5.44 -4.16 -14.37
CA ARG A 210 5.61 -3.99 -15.82
C ARG A 210 7.02 -3.59 -16.21
N SER A 211 7.64 -2.71 -15.42
CA SER A 211 8.97 -2.14 -15.70
C SER A 211 9.69 -1.86 -14.37
N GLU A 212 11.01 -1.70 -14.41
CA GLU A 212 11.78 -1.29 -13.24
C GLU A 212 11.31 0.06 -12.69
N LEU A 213 10.98 1.00 -13.58
CA LEU A 213 10.37 2.28 -13.21
C LEU A 213 9.09 2.06 -12.40
N ALA A 214 8.23 1.13 -12.81
CA ALA A 214 6.99 0.88 -12.09
C ALA A 214 7.24 0.28 -10.70
N GLY A 215 8.17 -0.67 -10.61
CA GLY A 215 8.55 -1.28 -9.34
C GLY A 215 9.17 -0.28 -8.37
N GLY A 216 10.21 0.43 -8.80
CA GLY A 216 10.90 1.42 -7.97
C GLY A 216 10.00 2.61 -7.61
N GLY A 217 9.21 3.09 -8.57
CA GLY A 217 8.24 4.17 -8.33
C GLY A 217 7.18 3.79 -7.29
N ALA A 218 6.68 2.55 -7.32
CA ALA A 218 5.69 2.08 -6.36
C ALA A 218 6.26 1.97 -4.94
N VAL A 219 7.49 1.47 -4.79
CA VAL A 219 8.19 1.42 -3.50
C VAL A 219 8.39 2.82 -2.94
N ASN A 220 8.88 3.75 -3.76
CA ASN A 220 9.14 5.13 -3.36
C ASN A 220 7.85 5.87 -2.98
N ALA A 221 6.80 5.76 -3.80
CA ALA A 221 5.51 6.37 -3.52
C ALA A 221 4.92 5.87 -2.20
N ALA A 222 4.92 4.54 -1.98
CA ALA A 222 4.44 3.97 -0.74
C ALA A 222 5.25 4.46 0.47
N ARG A 223 6.60 4.53 0.37
CA ARG A 223 7.45 5.07 1.44
C ARG A 223 7.10 6.52 1.79
N ILE A 224 6.93 7.38 0.79
CA ILE A 224 6.56 8.79 0.99
C ILE A 224 5.19 8.91 1.66
N GLN A 225 4.19 8.16 1.17
CA GLN A 225 2.84 8.15 1.69
C GLN A 225 2.78 7.65 3.14
N MET A 226 3.53 6.58 3.44
CA MET A 226 3.64 6.07 4.81
C MET A 226 4.31 7.08 5.74
N THR A 227 5.38 7.75 5.28
CA THR A 227 6.05 8.81 6.04
C THR A 227 5.10 9.98 6.32
N PHE A 228 4.31 10.40 5.32
CA PHE A 228 3.28 11.41 5.51
C PHE A 228 2.29 11.02 6.60
N MET A 229 1.72 9.80 6.52
CA MET A 229 0.71 9.36 7.49
C MET A 229 1.29 9.25 8.90
N ILE A 230 2.52 8.74 9.07
CA ILE A 230 3.15 8.67 10.39
C ILE A 230 3.38 10.08 10.94
N ALA A 231 3.94 11.00 10.14
CA ALA A 231 4.15 12.39 10.56
C ALA A 231 2.84 13.11 10.89
N HIS A 232 1.76 12.82 10.16
CA HIS A 232 0.41 13.32 10.43
C HIS A 232 -0.10 12.84 11.80
N GLU A 233 0.06 11.55 12.13
CA GLU A 233 -0.33 11.04 13.45
C GLU A 233 0.56 11.56 14.59
N PHE A 234 1.85 11.82 14.34
CA PHE A 234 2.70 12.55 15.29
C PHE A 234 2.13 13.94 15.59
N ALA A 235 1.67 14.66 14.57
CA ALA A 235 1.06 15.98 14.74
C ALA A 235 -0.16 15.91 15.68
N HIS A 236 -1.03 14.89 15.51
CA HIS A 236 -2.16 14.69 16.43
C HIS A 236 -1.71 14.52 17.87
N LEU A 237 -0.70 13.69 18.15
CA LEU A 237 -0.24 13.44 19.51
C LEU A 237 0.56 14.60 20.14
N LEU A 238 1.15 15.46 19.31
CA LEU A 238 2.00 16.57 19.76
C LEU A 238 1.24 17.90 19.87
N LEU A 239 0.31 18.16 18.95
CA LEU A 239 -0.35 19.46 18.80
C LEU A 239 -1.79 19.46 19.32
N HIS A 240 -2.45 18.30 19.34
CA HIS A 240 -3.89 18.23 19.58
C HIS A 240 -4.23 17.51 20.90
N GLU A 241 -5.30 17.97 21.55
CA GLU A 241 -5.84 17.31 22.74
C GLU A 241 -6.74 16.13 22.34
N GLU A 242 -6.81 15.12 23.21
CA GLU A 242 -7.64 13.94 23.00
C GLU A 242 -9.13 14.31 22.83
N GLY A 243 -9.79 13.68 21.87
CA GLY A 243 -11.22 13.89 21.59
C GLY A 243 -11.54 15.14 20.76
N ARG A 244 -10.55 15.99 20.45
CA ARG A 244 -10.73 17.08 19.48
C ARG A 244 -10.56 16.55 18.06
N SER A 245 -11.61 16.71 17.26
CA SER A 245 -11.58 16.40 15.82
C SER A 245 -12.20 17.55 15.05
N GLY A 246 -11.60 17.94 13.93
CA GLY A 246 -12.18 18.96 13.07
C GLY A 246 -11.31 19.25 11.85
N PRO A 247 -11.89 19.83 10.78
CA PRO A 247 -11.16 20.10 9.53
C PRO A 247 -9.92 20.98 9.72
N GLU A 248 -9.92 21.88 10.70
CA GLU A 248 -8.79 22.77 10.99
C GLU A 248 -7.60 22.00 11.60
N LEU A 249 -7.88 21.08 12.52
CA LEU A 249 -6.86 20.22 13.15
C LEU A 249 -6.27 19.25 12.12
N GLU A 250 -7.11 18.65 11.28
CA GLU A 250 -6.65 17.83 10.15
C GLU A 250 -5.75 18.63 9.20
N ALA A 251 -6.11 19.89 8.92
CA ALA A 251 -5.33 20.76 8.06
C ALA A 251 -4.01 21.22 8.71
N GLU A 252 -3.97 21.31 10.04
CA GLU A 252 -2.74 21.57 10.81
C GLU A 252 -1.83 20.33 10.82
N ALA A 253 -2.38 19.14 11.05
CA ALA A 253 -1.64 17.88 10.96
C ALA A 253 -1.11 17.61 9.54
N ASP A 254 -1.90 17.87 8.50
CA ASP A 254 -1.44 17.79 7.11
C ASP A 254 -0.26 18.75 6.85
N ARG A 255 -0.35 20.00 7.32
CA ARG A 255 0.73 21.00 7.20
C ARG A 255 2.01 20.55 7.92
N PHE A 256 1.86 20.01 9.11
CA PHE A 256 2.97 19.45 9.89
C PHE A 256 3.65 18.30 9.14
N ALA A 257 2.87 17.38 8.58
CA ALA A 257 3.39 16.26 7.80
C ALA A 257 4.11 16.71 6.52
N TYR A 258 3.61 17.75 5.86
CA TYR A 258 4.31 18.36 4.71
C TYR A 258 5.65 18.96 5.11
N ASP A 259 5.70 19.72 6.19
CA ASP A 259 6.94 20.32 6.67
C ASP A 259 7.99 19.25 6.97
N ALA A 260 7.59 18.14 7.59
CA ALA A 260 8.47 17.00 7.84
C ALA A 260 9.03 16.38 6.55
N LEU A 261 8.21 16.21 5.50
CA LEU A 261 8.64 15.66 4.22
C LEU A 261 9.51 16.60 3.37
N PHE A 262 9.16 17.89 3.31
CA PHE A 262 9.80 18.83 2.40
C PHE A 262 11.10 19.42 2.97
N ARG A 263 11.20 19.59 4.29
CA ARG A 263 12.41 20.17 4.91
C ARG A 263 13.56 19.16 4.96
N ASN A 264 13.24 17.87 4.94
CA ASN A 264 14.23 16.81 5.03
C ASN A 264 13.81 15.61 4.17
N PRO A 265 13.81 15.76 2.83
CA PRO A 265 13.48 14.64 1.95
C PRO A 265 14.51 13.52 2.12
N ALA A 266 14.05 12.28 2.07
CA ALA A 266 14.94 11.12 2.06
C ALA A 266 15.89 11.16 0.85
N GLU A 267 17.02 10.47 0.95
CA GLU A 267 18.00 10.38 -0.14
C GLU A 267 17.33 9.85 -1.41
N ASN A 268 17.59 10.50 -2.56
CA ASN A 268 17.00 10.19 -3.87
C ASN A 268 15.49 10.43 -4.02
N VAL A 269 14.82 11.06 -3.05
CA VAL A 269 13.42 11.50 -3.20
C VAL A 269 13.37 12.93 -3.70
N THR A 270 12.80 13.14 -4.88
CA THR A 270 12.59 14.49 -5.41
C THR A 270 11.30 15.12 -4.86
N ILE A 271 11.23 16.43 -4.94
CA ILE A 271 10.02 17.19 -4.66
C ILE A 271 8.85 16.76 -5.57
N GLY A 272 9.14 16.39 -6.83
CA GLY A 272 8.16 15.86 -7.77
C GLY A 272 7.55 14.54 -7.30
N ASP A 273 8.39 13.64 -6.76
CA ASP A 273 7.95 12.37 -6.18
C ASP A 273 7.02 12.60 -4.98
N ILE A 274 7.41 13.51 -4.07
CA ILE A 274 6.58 13.88 -2.91
C ILE A 274 5.23 14.40 -3.37
N TRP A 275 5.25 15.37 -4.28
CA TRP A 275 4.04 15.97 -4.82
C TRP A 275 3.09 14.93 -5.42
N MET A 276 3.61 14.05 -6.27
CA MET A 276 2.83 13.02 -6.95
C MET A 276 2.26 12.01 -5.94
N ALA A 277 3.11 11.47 -5.07
CA ALA A 277 2.73 10.44 -4.10
C ALA A 277 1.65 10.94 -3.15
N ILE A 278 1.74 12.18 -2.65
CA ILE A 278 0.73 12.74 -1.74
C ILE A 278 -0.57 13.13 -2.48
N ARG A 279 -0.49 13.59 -3.74
CA ARG A 279 -1.71 13.78 -4.53
C ARG A 279 -2.45 12.47 -4.77
N TRP A 280 -1.72 11.40 -5.05
CA TRP A 280 -2.31 10.07 -5.21
C TRP A 280 -2.86 9.54 -3.89
N LEU A 281 -2.16 9.73 -2.76
CA LEU A 281 -2.63 9.35 -1.42
C LEU A 281 -4.07 9.80 -1.17
N PHE A 282 -4.34 11.10 -1.34
CA PHE A 282 -5.67 11.64 -1.03
C PHE A 282 -6.75 11.15 -2.00
N GLU A 283 -6.43 10.91 -3.26
CA GLU A 283 -7.39 10.35 -4.21
C GLU A 283 -7.64 8.86 -3.95
N ILE A 284 -6.62 8.11 -3.55
CA ILE A 284 -6.76 6.71 -3.12
C ILE A 284 -7.61 6.63 -1.86
N LEU A 285 -7.37 7.48 -0.85
CA LEU A 285 -8.22 7.58 0.34
C LEU A 285 -9.66 7.96 0.00
N ALA A 286 -9.89 8.82 -1.00
CA ALA A 286 -11.24 9.15 -1.46
C ALA A 286 -11.93 7.96 -2.15
N VAL A 287 -11.18 7.18 -2.93
CA VAL A 287 -11.67 5.94 -3.56
C VAL A 287 -12.00 4.88 -2.51
N GLU A 288 -11.13 4.68 -1.53
CA GLU A 288 -11.29 3.77 -0.39
C GLU A 288 -12.58 4.07 0.38
N LYS A 289 -12.76 5.33 0.82
CA LYS A 289 -13.95 5.73 1.57
C LYS A 289 -15.24 5.57 0.76
N LEU A 290 -15.21 5.93 -0.52
CA LEU A 290 -16.35 5.76 -1.41
C LEU A 290 -16.68 4.28 -1.63
N LEU A 291 -15.66 3.42 -1.80
CA LEU A 291 -15.85 1.98 -1.90
C LEU A 291 -16.47 1.41 -0.62
N ALA A 292 -15.92 1.77 0.55
CA ALA A 292 -16.45 1.34 1.85
C ALA A 292 -17.93 1.73 2.02
N TRP A 293 -18.26 2.98 1.68
CA TRP A 293 -19.63 3.51 1.71
C TRP A 293 -20.57 2.74 0.76
N ARG A 294 -20.14 2.46 -0.48
CA ARG A 294 -20.90 1.64 -1.43
C ARG A 294 -21.07 0.19 -0.94
N LEU A 295 -20.05 -0.40 -0.33
CA LEU A 295 -20.11 -1.76 0.22
C LEU A 295 -21.04 -1.87 1.43
N ALA A 296 -21.20 -0.79 2.19
CA ALA A 296 -22.18 -0.68 3.27
C ALA A 296 -23.64 -0.62 2.76
N GLY A 297 -23.85 -0.42 1.45
CA GLY A 297 -25.18 -0.36 0.85
C GLY A 297 -25.73 1.06 0.68
N GLU A 298 -24.90 2.07 0.91
CA GLU A 298 -25.33 3.47 0.91
C GLU A 298 -25.44 4.05 -0.52
N GLU A 299 -26.46 4.89 -0.72
CA GLU A 299 -26.82 5.50 -2.00
C GLU A 299 -26.84 7.03 -1.94
N GLY A 300 -26.73 7.69 -3.11
CA GLY A 300 -26.70 9.15 -3.24
C GLY A 300 -25.31 9.74 -3.47
N THR A 301 -25.17 11.04 -3.15
CA THR A 301 -23.91 11.77 -3.35
C THR A 301 -23.01 11.58 -2.14
N PHE A 302 -21.88 10.91 -2.34
CA PHE A 302 -20.84 10.83 -1.33
C PHE A 302 -20.20 12.21 -1.12
N ALA A 303 -20.64 12.92 -0.08
CA ALA A 303 -20.01 14.16 0.33
C ALA A 303 -18.69 13.81 1.03
N VAL A 304 -17.57 14.07 0.36
CA VAL A 304 -16.29 14.16 1.08
C VAL A 304 -16.40 15.43 1.93
N THR A 305 -16.74 15.28 3.21
CA THR A 305 -16.86 16.41 4.13
C THR A 305 -15.47 16.99 4.39
N GLY A 306 -15.28 18.25 4.00
CA GLY A 306 -14.05 19.03 4.20
C GLY A 306 -13.64 19.83 2.97
N PRO A 307 -12.87 20.91 3.11
CA PRO A 307 -12.21 21.53 1.96
C PRO A 307 -11.38 20.45 1.23
N PRO A 308 -11.23 20.51 -0.10
CA PRO A 308 -10.41 19.53 -0.80
C PRO A 308 -9.01 19.60 -0.20
N ARG A 309 -8.52 18.55 0.47
CA ARG A 309 -7.15 18.56 1.06
C ARG A 309 -6.08 18.94 0.03
N GLN A 310 -6.39 18.80 -1.27
CA GLN A 310 -5.65 19.34 -2.41
C GLN A 310 -5.37 20.85 -2.35
N THR A 311 -6.23 21.68 -1.75
CA THR A 311 -6.00 23.12 -1.57
C THR A 311 -4.96 23.41 -0.50
N LEU A 312 -4.76 22.51 0.47
CA LEU A 312 -3.71 22.61 1.49
C LEU A 312 -2.33 22.27 0.94
N ILE A 313 -2.28 21.47 -0.13
CA ILE A 313 -1.04 21.12 -0.84
C ILE A 313 -0.55 22.33 -1.66
N HIS A 314 -1.47 23.12 -2.20
CA HIS A 314 -1.18 24.16 -3.20
C HIS A 314 -0.09 25.17 -2.84
N PRO A 315 -0.01 25.68 -1.60
CA PRO A 315 1.08 26.54 -1.16
C PRO A 315 2.44 25.83 -1.27
N PHE A 316 2.52 24.57 -0.84
CA PHE A 316 3.72 23.76 -0.95
C PHE A 316 4.07 23.44 -2.41
N VAL A 317 3.08 23.16 -3.27
CA VAL A 317 3.28 22.92 -4.71
C VAL A 317 3.92 24.13 -5.42
N ARG A 318 3.47 25.35 -5.06
CA ARG A 318 4.03 26.58 -5.64
C ARG A 318 5.48 26.80 -5.23
N SER A 319 5.83 26.45 -4.00
CA SER A 319 7.21 26.50 -3.50
C SER A 319 8.08 25.36 -4.04
N ALA A 320 7.47 24.22 -4.36
CA ALA A 320 8.10 22.99 -4.83
C ALA A 320 8.53 23.00 -6.30
N GLY A 321 7.74 23.62 -7.19
CA GLY A 321 8.05 23.72 -8.62
C GLY A 321 8.29 22.37 -9.33
N PRO A 322 7.35 21.41 -9.30
CA PRO A 322 7.51 20.12 -9.97
C PRO A 322 7.79 20.32 -11.47
N SER A 323 8.65 19.48 -12.05
CA SER A 323 9.01 19.57 -13.46
C SER A 323 7.80 19.25 -14.37
N SER A 324 7.87 19.67 -15.63
CA SER A 324 6.84 19.28 -16.62
C SER A 324 6.72 17.76 -16.75
N THR A 325 7.83 17.04 -16.61
CA THR A 325 7.86 15.57 -16.57
C THR A 325 7.05 15.03 -15.41
N ASP A 326 7.24 15.55 -14.19
CA ASP A 326 6.51 15.11 -12.99
C ASP A 326 5.01 15.35 -13.13
N VAL A 327 4.62 16.48 -13.72
CA VAL A 327 3.22 16.80 -13.99
C VAL A 327 2.60 15.82 -14.98
N VAL A 328 3.34 15.44 -16.03
CA VAL A 328 2.86 14.48 -17.04
C VAL A 328 2.75 13.07 -16.45
N LEU A 329 3.78 12.60 -15.73
CA LEU A 329 3.79 11.26 -15.13
C LEU A 329 2.78 11.14 -13.99
N GLY A 330 2.77 12.10 -13.06
CA GLY A 330 1.78 12.18 -12.00
C GLY A 330 0.35 12.32 -12.51
N GLY A 331 0.17 13.01 -13.65
CA GLY A 331 -1.10 13.15 -14.35
C GLY A 331 -1.67 11.83 -14.87
N ALA A 332 -0.83 10.89 -15.30
CA ALA A 332 -1.27 9.57 -15.77
C ALA A 332 -1.85 8.72 -14.63
N GLY A 333 -1.15 8.61 -13.50
CA GLY A 333 -1.70 7.91 -12.33
C GLY A 333 -2.93 8.62 -11.76
N LEU A 334 -2.93 9.96 -11.75
CA LEU A 334 -4.08 10.74 -11.29
C LEU A 334 -5.33 10.50 -12.17
N TYR A 335 -5.16 10.50 -13.50
CA TYR A 335 -6.23 10.18 -14.43
C TYR A 335 -6.85 8.81 -14.13
N VAL A 336 -6.00 7.83 -13.83
CA VAL A 336 -6.43 6.47 -13.52
C VAL A 336 -7.27 6.41 -12.25
N ILE A 337 -6.75 6.92 -11.12
CA ILE A 337 -7.47 6.86 -9.84
C ILE A 337 -8.75 7.71 -9.86
N GLN A 338 -8.75 8.86 -10.53
CA GLN A 338 -9.95 9.68 -10.69
C GLN A 338 -11.00 9.02 -11.58
N SER A 339 -10.58 8.24 -12.58
CA SER A 339 -11.51 7.48 -13.42
C SER A 339 -12.19 6.37 -12.63
N ILE A 340 -11.44 5.66 -11.78
CA ILE A 340 -11.97 4.69 -10.82
C ILE A 340 -12.96 5.36 -9.87
N ARG A 341 -12.59 6.50 -9.27
CA ARG A 341 -13.47 7.26 -8.38
C ARG A 341 -14.78 7.66 -9.06
N ARG A 342 -14.73 8.16 -10.30
CA ARG A 342 -15.93 8.52 -11.07
C ARG A 342 -16.81 7.30 -11.34
N GLN A 343 -16.22 6.16 -11.69
CA GLN A 343 -16.98 4.92 -11.90
C GLN A 343 -17.66 4.43 -10.62
N LEU A 344 -16.97 4.44 -9.49
CA LEU A 344 -17.56 4.10 -8.18
C LEU A 344 -18.68 5.07 -7.80
N ALA A 345 -18.51 6.36 -8.07
CA ALA A 345 -19.52 7.37 -7.78
C ALA A 345 -20.78 7.17 -8.63
N ALA A 346 -20.60 6.81 -9.91
CA ALA A 346 -21.70 6.55 -10.83
C ALA A 346 -22.34 5.15 -10.66
N SER A 347 -21.65 4.21 -10.01
CA SER A 347 -22.17 2.86 -9.76
C SER A 347 -23.15 2.87 -8.58
N SER A 348 -24.23 2.09 -8.68
CA SER A 348 -25.11 1.83 -7.53
C SER A 348 -24.40 0.96 -6.49
N ALA A 349 -24.80 1.06 -5.23
CA ALA A 349 -24.30 0.20 -4.17
C ALA A 349 -24.55 -1.27 -4.48
N LYS A 350 -25.70 -1.59 -5.09
CA LYS A 350 -26.03 -2.94 -5.58
C LYS A 350 -24.96 -3.45 -6.57
N ALA A 351 -24.62 -2.67 -7.59
CA ALA A 351 -23.64 -3.09 -8.60
C ALA A 351 -22.25 -3.33 -8.00
N VAL A 352 -21.80 -2.45 -7.09
CA VAL A 352 -20.51 -2.61 -6.40
C VAL A 352 -20.50 -3.84 -5.52
N ARG A 353 -21.59 -4.10 -4.77
CA ARG A 353 -21.74 -5.30 -3.93
C ARG A 353 -21.80 -6.59 -4.75
N GLU A 354 -22.47 -6.57 -5.89
CA GLU A 354 -22.48 -7.71 -6.82
C GLU A 354 -21.08 -7.99 -7.37
N SER A 355 -20.31 -6.94 -7.71
CA SER A 355 -18.92 -7.12 -8.13
C SER A 355 -18.03 -7.66 -7.01
N ALA A 356 -18.19 -7.13 -5.80
CA ALA A 356 -17.51 -7.63 -4.61
C ALA A 356 -17.83 -9.11 -4.35
N ALA A 357 -19.10 -9.52 -4.44
CA ALA A 357 -19.51 -10.91 -4.24
C ALA A 357 -18.95 -11.86 -5.31
N ARG A 358 -18.84 -11.41 -6.57
CA ARG A 358 -18.17 -12.19 -7.64
C ARG A 358 -16.69 -12.44 -7.30
N TRP A 359 -15.99 -11.40 -6.84
CA TRP A 359 -14.60 -11.52 -6.45
C TRP A 359 -14.42 -12.37 -5.19
N GLU A 360 -15.26 -12.19 -4.19
CA GLU A 360 -15.28 -13.03 -2.98
C GLU A 360 -15.46 -14.51 -3.34
N SER A 361 -16.42 -14.82 -4.20
CA SER A 361 -16.63 -16.18 -4.73
C SER A 361 -15.41 -16.70 -5.50
N THR A 362 -14.79 -15.88 -6.35
CA THR A 362 -13.59 -16.28 -7.11
C THR A 362 -12.42 -16.59 -6.18
N LEU A 363 -12.15 -15.70 -5.22
CA LEU A 363 -11.06 -15.84 -4.27
C LEU A 363 -11.27 -17.03 -3.32
N THR A 364 -12.51 -17.38 -3.00
CA THR A 364 -12.83 -18.51 -2.09
C THR A 364 -12.97 -19.86 -2.80
N SER A 365 -13.60 -19.91 -3.97
CA SER A 365 -13.89 -21.16 -4.70
C SER A 365 -12.66 -21.83 -5.32
N GLU A 366 -11.69 -21.04 -5.78
CA GLU A 366 -10.46 -21.58 -6.39
C GLU A 366 -9.49 -22.23 -5.35
N HIS A 367 -9.82 -22.16 -4.05
CA HIS A 367 -8.96 -22.63 -2.95
C HIS A 367 -9.35 -23.97 -2.32
N ALA A 368 -10.28 -24.73 -2.92
CA ALA A 368 -10.59 -26.10 -2.50
C ALA A 368 -9.49 -27.14 -2.82
N GLY A 369 -8.20 -26.74 -2.92
CA GLY A 369 -7.11 -27.74 -2.98
C GLY A 369 -5.71 -27.34 -3.47
N ARG A 370 -5.38 -26.10 -3.87
CA ARG A 370 -4.01 -25.74 -4.31
C ARG A 370 -3.63 -24.28 -3.93
N PRO A 371 -2.39 -24.00 -3.47
CA PRO A 371 -1.91 -22.63 -3.32
C PRO A 371 -1.76 -21.99 -4.70
N THR A 372 -2.65 -21.06 -5.03
CA THR A 372 -2.82 -20.54 -6.40
C THR A 372 -1.72 -19.54 -6.82
N SER A 373 -1.42 -19.51 -8.11
CA SER A 373 -0.38 -18.71 -8.77
C SER A 373 -0.91 -17.41 -9.39
N HIS A 374 -1.96 -16.78 -8.84
CA HIS A 374 -2.59 -15.63 -9.48
C HIS A 374 -1.68 -14.42 -9.46
N THR A 375 -1.02 -14.21 -10.59
CA THR A 375 -0.41 -12.95 -10.97
C THR A 375 -1.36 -12.22 -11.91
N LEU A 376 -1.90 -11.08 -11.50
CA LEU A 376 -2.81 -10.30 -12.35
C LEU A 376 -2.02 -9.44 -13.34
N HIS A 377 -2.33 -9.61 -14.64
CA HIS A 377 -1.89 -8.72 -15.71
C HIS A 377 -3.03 -7.73 -15.98
N MET A 378 -2.89 -6.49 -15.54
CA MET A 378 -4.00 -5.52 -15.61
C MET A 378 -4.09 -4.75 -16.92
N PHE A 379 -3.01 -4.76 -17.69
CA PHE A 379 -2.98 -4.16 -19.02
C PHE A 379 -2.55 -5.24 -20.01
N PRO A 380 -3.31 -5.48 -21.10
CA PRO A 380 -2.91 -6.44 -22.11
C PRO A 380 -1.50 -6.08 -22.63
N ARG A 381 -0.71 -7.11 -22.95
CA ARG A 381 0.55 -6.89 -23.68
C ARG A 381 0.21 -6.19 -25.00
N PRO A 382 0.99 -5.18 -25.43
CA PRO A 382 0.87 -4.73 -26.82
C PRO A 382 1.10 -5.96 -27.70
N VAL A 383 0.15 -6.24 -28.59
CA VAL A 383 0.32 -7.28 -29.60
C VAL A 383 1.50 -6.81 -30.47
N PRO A 384 2.57 -7.60 -30.65
CA PRO A 384 3.60 -7.24 -31.62
C PRO A 384 2.91 -7.09 -32.97
N GLU A 385 3.05 -5.93 -33.61
CA GLU A 385 2.67 -5.81 -35.02
C GLU A 385 3.49 -6.85 -35.80
N ALA A 386 2.78 -7.69 -36.56
CA ALA A 386 3.33 -8.83 -37.29
C ALA A 386 4.13 -8.40 -38.52
#